data_AF-A0A6N8BBH5-F1
#
_entry.id   AF-A0A6N8BBH5-F1
#
_cell.length_a   1.000
_cell.length_b   1.000
_cell.length_c   1.000
_cell.angle_alpha   90.00
_cell.angle_beta   90.00
_cell.angle_gamma   90.00
#
_symmetry.space_group_name_H-M   'P 1'
#
loop_
_entity.id
_entity.type
_entity.pdbx_description
1 polymer ?
#
loop_
_entity_poly.entity_id
_entity_poly.type
_entity_poly.pdbx_seq_one_letter_code
_entity_poly.pdbx_strand_id
1 'polypeptide(L)'
;MGIRVYRVKDVALVFLGGDNIPAIGPFYNNRDDAVRVINDYLVDFDRLGLTSGQSRCSVIFVKQPEGTYSLVLKRNEVRLEALKNLDELMLMRFRKGLKKKLFVVTSFCLDNSGDIECLALTQGLGAVLLALN
;
A
#
# COMPACT_ATOMS: atom_id res chain seq x y z
N MET A 1 -9.35 -6.67 19.86
CA MET A 1 -8.18 -7.41 19.35
C MET A 1 -7.40 -6.42 18.49
N GLY A 2 -6.23 -5.97 18.96
CA GLY A 2 -5.49 -4.90 18.29
C GLY A 2 -4.97 -5.33 16.92
N ILE A 3 -5.20 -4.53 15.88
CA ILE A 3 -4.66 -4.78 14.55
C ILE A 3 -3.18 -4.40 14.58
N ARG A 4 -2.29 -5.35 14.27
CA ARG A 4 -0.84 -5.11 14.28
C ARG A 4 -0.41 -4.36 13.02
N VAL A 5 0.11 -3.15 13.21
CA VAL A 5 0.75 -2.35 12.15
C VAL A 5 2.26 -2.58 12.15
N TYR A 6 2.83 -2.82 10.98
CA TYR A 6 4.27 -2.90 10.74
C TYR A 6 4.71 -1.61 10.06
N ARG A 7 5.66 -0.88 10.65
CA ARG A 7 6.21 0.35 10.08
C ARG A 7 7.70 0.23 9.88
N VAL A 8 8.19 0.74 8.75
CA VAL A 8 9.61 0.91 8.43
C VAL A 8 9.73 2.28 7.79
N LYS A 9 10.48 3.20 8.43
CA LYS A 9 10.64 4.60 7.98
C LYS A 9 9.30 5.27 7.68
N ASP A 10 9.06 5.55 6.40
CA ASP A 10 7.96 6.27 5.76
C ASP A 10 6.94 5.31 5.12
N VAL A 11 7.01 4.01 5.38
CA VAL A 11 6.04 3.02 4.90
C VAL A 11 5.45 2.24 6.06
N ALA A 12 4.16 1.93 5.96
CA ALA A 12 3.45 1.04 6.86
C ALA A 12 2.67 -0.04 6.11
N LEU A 13 2.47 -1.16 6.80
CA LEU A 13 1.79 -2.36 6.35
C LEU A 13 0.91 -2.88 7.48
N VAL A 14 -0.33 -3.23 7.15
CA VAL A 14 -1.27 -3.87 8.04
C VAL A 14 -1.98 -5.01 7.32
N PHE A 15 -2.47 -6.00 8.05
CA PHE A 15 -3.28 -7.08 7.48
C PHE A 15 -4.74 -6.90 7.91
N LEU A 16 -5.62 -6.83 6.91
CA LEU A 16 -7.03 -6.55 7.08
C LEU A 16 -7.87 -7.84 7.11
N GLY A 17 -8.83 -7.87 8.03
CA GLY A 17 -9.85 -8.92 8.15
C GLY A 17 -9.29 -10.31 8.51
N GLY A 18 -10.19 -11.29 8.60
CA GLY A 18 -9.81 -12.70 8.81
C GLY A 18 -8.99 -13.29 7.66
N ASP A 19 -9.07 -12.66 6.48
CA ASP A 19 -8.37 -13.09 5.29
C ASP A 19 -6.90 -12.64 5.22
N ASN A 20 -6.43 -11.81 6.16
CA ASN A 20 -5.07 -11.25 6.15
C ASN A 20 -4.72 -10.56 4.82
N ILE A 21 -5.62 -9.71 4.32
CA ILE A 21 -5.40 -8.93 3.10
C ILE A 21 -4.37 -7.84 3.42
N PRO A 22 -3.20 -7.79 2.75
CA PRO A 22 -2.21 -6.76 3.05
C PRO A 22 -2.69 -5.39 2.57
N ALA A 23 -2.70 -4.41 3.45
CA ALA A 23 -2.86 -3.00 3.15
C ALA A 23 -1.52 -2.29 3.40
N ILE A 24 -0.96 -1.68 2.37
CA ILE A 24 0.38 -1.08 2.39
C ILE A 24 0.32 0.36 1.87
N GLY A 25 1.22 1.22 2.35
CA GLY A 25 1.10 2.64 2.07
C GLY A 25 2.18 3.49 2.70
N PRO A 26 2.34 4.75 2.24
CA PRO A 26 3.17 5.72 2.92
C PRO A 26 2.60 6.06 4.30
N PHE A 27 3.50 6.41 5.22
CA PHE A 27 3.20 6.84 6.57
C PHE A 27 3.54 8.32 6.75
N TYR A 28 2.61 9.07 7.33
CA TYR A 28 2.76 10.50 7.62
C TYR A 28 2.53 10.79 9.11
N ASN A 29 3.08 11.90 9.59
CA ASN A 29 2.87 12.32 10.98
C ASN A 29 1.53 13.02 11.20
N ASN A 30 0.82 13.41 10.13
CA ASN A 30 -0.47 14.07 10.20
C ASN A 30 -1.44 13.48 9.16
N ARG A 31 -2.74 13.62 9.45
CA ARG A 31 -3.81 13.07 8.63
C ARG A 31 -3.95 13.79 7.29
N ASP A 32 -3.77 15.11 7.25
CA ASP A 32 -3.98 15.91 6.03
C ASP A 32 -3.03 15.50 4.91
N ASP A 33 -1.75 15.29 5.22
CA ASP A 33 -0.76 14.79 4.25
C ASP A 33 -1.08 13.36 3.80
N ALA A 34 -1.50 12.50 4.72
CA ALA A 34 -1.89 11.13 4.39
C ALA A 34 -3.10 11.09 3.46
N VAL A 35 -4.12 11.92 3.73
CA VAL A 35 -5.34 12.04 2.90
C VAL A 35 -4.99 12.63 1.53
N ARG A 36 -4.16 13.67 1.47
CA ARG A 36 -3.73 14.26 0.19
C ARG A 36 -3.06 13.22 -0.70
N VAL A 37 -2.09 12.49 -0.15
CA VAL A 37 -1.29 11.54 -0.94
C VAL A 37 -2.10 10.33 -1.39
N ILE A 38 -3.03 9.82 -0.57
CA ILE A 38 -3.89 8.73 -1.04
C ILE A 38 -4.84 9.19 -2.14
N ASN A 39 -5.31 10.43 -2.12
CA ASN A 39 -6.10 10.98 -3.22
C ASN A 39 -5.29 11.09 -4.51
N ASP A 40 -4.02 11.53 -4.44
CA ASP A 40 -3.12 11.55 -5.60
C ASP A 40 -2.92 10.13 -6.18
N TYR A 41 -2.72 9.13 -5.32
CA TYR A 41 -2.66 7.74 -5.73
C TYR A 41 -3.94 7.24 -6.39
N LEU A 42 -5.11 7.60 -5.86
CA LEU A 42 -6.40 7.20 -6.45
C LEU A 42 -6.55 7.77 -7.88
N VAL A 43 -6.11 9.02 -8.10
CA VAL A 43 -6.09 9.62 -9.44
C VAL A 43 -5.13 8.86 -10.38
N ASP A 44 -3.93 8.52 -9.90
CA ASP A 44 -2.96 7.77 -10.71
C ASP A 44 -3.42 6.32 -10.98
N PHE A 45 -4.10 5.68 -10.04
CA PHE A 45 -4.71 4.36 -10.24
C PHE A 45 -5.86 4.42 -11.23
N ASP A 46 -6.66 5.49 -11.23
CA ASP A 46 -7.70 5.71 -12.22
C ASP A 46 -7.13 5.87 -13.63
N ARG A 47 -6.02 6.62 -13.76
CA ARG A 47 -5.27 6.76 -15.02
C ARG A 47 -4.70 5.42 -15.51
N LEU A 48 -4.34 4.50 -14.60
CA LEU A 48 -3.97 3.12 -14.93
C LEU A 48 -5.19 2.19 -15.17
N GLY A 49 -6.41 2.69 -14.98
CA GLY A 49 -7.67 1.96 -15.07
C GLY A 49 -7.89 0.94 -13.94
N LEU A 50 -7.14 1.03 -12.84
CA LEU A 50 -7.14 0.04 -11.75
C LEU A 50 -8.33 0.19 -10.78
N THR A 51 -9.09 1.27 -10.88
CA THR A 51 -10.24 1.61 -10.02
C THR A 51 -11.49 0.75 -10.25
N SER A 52 -11.57 0.03 -11.37
CA SER A 52 -12.77 -0.74 -11.78
C SER A 52 -12.99 -2.07 -11.03
N GLY A 53 -12.23 -2.37 -9.97
CA GLY A 53 -12.42 -3.53 -9.08
C GLY A 53 -12.15 -4.92 -9.69
N GLN A 54 -12.14 -5.04 -11.02
CA GLN A 54 -11.79 -6.27 -11.76
C GLN A 54 -10.44 -6.18 -12.47
N SER A 55 -9.84 -5.00 -12.45
CA SER A 55 -8.58 -4.74 -13.15
C SER A 55 -7.41 -5.33 -12.38
N ARG A 56 -6.64 -6.18 -13.05
CA ARG A 56 -5.45 -6.78 -12.50
C ARG A 56 -4.20 -6.01 -12.91
N CYS A 57 -3.21 -5.95 -12.03
CA CYS A 57 -1.89 -5.39 -12.30
C CYS A 57 -0.78 -6.38 -11.94
N SER A 58 0.36 -6.25 -12.61
CA SER A 58 1.59 -6.91 -12.16
C SER A 58 2.21 -6.12 -11.02
N VAL A 59 2.60 -6.82 -9.96
CA VAL A 59 3.30 -6.25 -8.82
C VAL A 59 4.79 -6.55 -8.96
N ILE A 60 5.59 -5.52 -9.14
CA ILE A 60 7.04 -5.63 -9.38
C ILE A 60 7.78 -4.97 -8.21
N PHE A 61 8.86 -5.60 -7.77
CA PHE A 61 9.75 -5.04 -6.77
C PHE A 61 11.10 -4.74 -7.40
N VAL A 62 11.50 -3.47 -7.37
CA VAL A 62 12.76 -3.01 -7.95
C VAL A 62 13.71 -2.68 -6.82
N LYS A 63 14.88 -3.34 -6.77
CA LYS A 63 15.91 -3.03 -5.77
C LYS A 63 16.52 -1.66 -6.06
N GLN A 64 16.62 -0.83 -5.04
CA GLN A 64 17.22 0.50 -5.06
C GLN A 64 18.72 0.42 -4.72
N PRO A 65 19.55 1.39 -5.13
CA PRO A 65 20.99 1.41 -4.85
C PRO A 65 21.34 1.25 -3.36
N GLU A 66 20.48 1.75 -2.48
CA GLU A 66 20.66 1.77 -1.02
C GLU A 66 20.27 0.45 -0.35
N GLY A 67 19.86 -0.56 -1.13
CA GLY A 67 19.46 -1.89 -0.64
C GLY A 67 17.99 -2.03 -0.26
N THR A 68 17.20 -0.95 -0.35
CA THR A 68 15.74 -0.95 -0.24
C THR A 68 15.06 -1.33 -1.55
N TYR A 69 13.73 -1.40 -1.57
CA TYR A 69 12.93 -1.77 -2.75
C TYR A 69 11.84 -0.74 -3.02
N SER A 70 11.54 -0.53 -4.30
CA SER A 70 10.32 0.14 -4.77
C SER A 70 9.23 -0.88 -5.10
N LEU A 71 7.97 -0.55 -4.75
CA LEU A 71 6.79 -1.24 -5.26
C LEU A 71 6.36 -0.55 -6.56
N VAL A 72 6.39 -1.28 -7.67
CA VAL A 72 5.95 -0.79 -8.98
C VAL A 72 4.73 -1.58 -9.41
N LEU A 73 3.64 -0.87 -9.68
CA LEU A 73 2.44 -1.41 -10.30
C LEU A 73 2.57 -1.24 -11.81
N LYS A 74 2.41 -2.34 -12.55
CA LYS A 74 2.44 -2.32 -14.02
C LYS A 74 1.11 -2.83 -14.57
N ARG A 75 0.55 -2.10 -15.53
CA ARG A 75 -0.55 -2.57 -16.36
C ARG A 75 -0.28 -2.17 -17.80
N ASN A 76 -0.34 -3.15 -18.71
CA ASN A 76 0.07 -2.96 -20.10
C ASN A 76 1.48 -2.34 -20.14
N GLU A 77 1.70 -1.28 -20.93
CA GLU A 77 2.98 -0.57 -20.99
C GLU A 77 3.15 0.52 -19.92
N VAL A 78 2.11 0.81 -19.14
CA VAL A 78 2.16 1.87 -18.12
C VAL A 78 2.66 1.31 -16.79
N ARG A 79 3.56 2.05 -16.14
CA ARG A 79 4.14 1.72 -14.84
C ARG A 79 3.93 2.89 -13.89
N LEU A 80 3.61 2.58 -12.64
CA LEU A 80 3.53 3.52 -11.54
C LEU A 80 4.37 2.99 -10.38
N GLU A 81 5.35 3.78 -9.97
CA GLU A 81 6.10 3.53 -8.75
C GLU A 81 5.26 3.96 -7.55
N ALA A 82 4.50 3.01 -6.99
CA ALA A 82 3.52 3.26 -5.96
C ALA A 82 4.15 3.48 -4.58
N LEU A 83 5.29 2.85 -4.26
CA LEU A 83 6.00 3.05 -2.99
C LEU A 83 7.52 2.95 -3.18
N LYS A 84 8.27 3.59 -2.29
CA LYS A 84 9.74 3.53 -2.19
C LYS A 84 10.16 3.06 -0.80
N ASN A 85 11.45 2.81 -0.61
CA ASN A 85 12.07 2.62 0.71
C ASN A 85 11.60 1.36 1.47
N LEU A 86 11.05 0.36 0.78
CA LEU A 86 10.67 -0.91 1.40
C LEU A 86 11.93 -1.68 1.80
N ASP A 87 12.07 -2.06 3.07
CA ASP A 87 13.10 -3.01 3.46
C ASP A 87 12.73 -4.45 3.08
N GLU A 88 13.71 -5.34 3.12
CA GLU A 88 13.54 -6.74 2.75
C GLU A 88 12.49 -7.46 3.62
N LEU A 89 12.41 -7.11 4.91
CA LEU A 89 11.47 -7.73 5.84
C LEU A 89 10.02 -7.33 5.55
N MET A 90 9.76 -6.06 5.24
CA MET A 90 8.46 -5.54 4.83
C MET A 90 8.04 -6.14 3.48
N LEU A 91 8.98 -6.24 2.54
CA LEU A 91 8.77 -6.93 1.28
C LEU A 91 8.32 -8.39 1.48
N MET A 92 9.03 -9.14 2.33
CA MET A 92 8.68 -10.52 2.67
C MET A 92 7.28 -10.63 3.31
N ARG A 93 6.95 -9.73 4.25
CA ARG A 93 5.62 -9.68 4.89
C ARG A 93 4.53 -9.41 3.86
N PHE A 94 4.73 -8.41 3.01
CA PHE A 94 3.76 -8.05 1.98
C PHE A 94 3.53 -9.20 1.00
N ARG A 95 4.61 -9.83 0.49
CA ARG A 95 4.53 -11.01 -0.38
C ARG A 95 3.78 -12.18 0.28
N LYS A 96 3.95 -12.38 1.59
CA LYS A 96 3.21 -13.43 2.32
C LYS A 96 1.70 -13.18 2.30
N GLY A 97 1.25 -11.94 2.44
CA GLY A 97 -0.16 -11.57 2.32
C GLY A 97 -0.69 -11.63 0.89
N LEU A 98 0.14 -11.26 -0.08
CA LEU A 98 -0.22 -11.16 -1.49
C LEU A 98 -0.57 -12.52 -2.13
N LYS A 99 -0.38 -13.65 -1.44
CA LYS A 99 -0.75 -15.00 -1.92
C LYS A 99 -2.21 -15.11 -2.39
N LYS A 100 -3.11 -14.28 -1.86
CA LYS A 100 -4.53 -14.22 -2.26
C LYS A 100 -4.78 -13.36 -3.50
N LYS A 101 -3.71 -12.82 -4.12
CA LYS A 101 -3.75 -11.92 -5.27
C LYS A 101 -4.59 -10.66 -5.05
N LEU A 102 -4.84 -10.29 -3.80
CA LEU A 102 -5.63 -9.14 -3.39
C LEU A 102 -4.83 -8.36 -2.36
N PHE A 103 -4.77 -7.05 -2.53
CA PHE A 103 -4.11 -6.13 -1.60
C PHE A 103 -4.74 -4.75 -1.67
N VAL A 104 -4.44 -3.91 -0.68
CA VAL A 104 -4.89 -2.53 -0.63
C VAL A 104 -3.69 -1.61 -0.67
N VAL A 105 -3.73 -0.58 -1.52
CA VAL A 105 -2.85 0.57 -1.38
C VAL A 105 -3.61 1.68 -0.68
N THR A 106 -3.06 2.15 0.44
CA THR A 106 -3.65 3.17 1.32
C THR A 106 -2.55 4.14 1.73
N SER A 107 -2.85 5.10 2.61
CA SER A 107 -1.86 5.78 3.43
C SER A 107 -2.14 5.55 4.92
N PHE A 108 -1.17 5.90 5.76
CA PHE A 108 -1.21 5.78 7.20
C PHE A 108 -0.82 7.12 7.84
N CYS A 109 -1.37 7.39 9.03
CA CYS A 109 -0.97 8.55 9.82
C CYS A 109 -0.94 8.25 11.31
N LEU A 110 -0.39 9.17 12.11
CA LEU A 110 -0.64 9.16 13.55
C LEU A 110 -2.04 9.70 13.84
N ASP A 111 -2.74 9.06 14.77
CA ASP A 111 -3.94 9.62 15.36
C ASP A 111 -3.60 10.59 16.52
N ASN A 112 -4.63 11.15 17.17
CA ASN A 112 -4.46 12.10 18.27
C ASN A 112 -3.84 11.45 19.53
N SER A 113 -3.84 10.12 19.63
CA SER A 113 -3.25 9.35 20.72
C SER A 113 -1.80 8.97 20.44
N GLY A 114 -1.30 9.21 19.22
CA GLY A 114 0.01 8.80 18.75
C GLY A 114 0.06 7.36 18.21
N ASP A 115 -1.09 6.72 18.03
CA ASP A 115 -1.19 5.39 17.41
C ASP A 115 -1.21 5.50 15.88
N ILE A 116 -0.73 4.45 15.19
CA ILE A 116 -0.75 4.44 13.72
C ILE A 116 -2.13 4.03 13.22
N GLU A 117 -2.77 4.97 12.53
CA GLU A 117 -4.03 4.82 11.83
C GLU A 117 -3.82 4.37 10.38
N CYS A 118 -4.65 3.46 9.90
CA CYS A 118 -4.73 3.04 8.49
C CYS A 118 -5.97 3.68 7.86
N LEU A 119 -5.80 4.55 6.87
CA LEU A 119 -6.95 5.29 6.31
C LEU A 119 -7.96 4.40 5.59
N ALA A 120 -7.54 3.27 5.02
CA ALA A 120 -8.46 2.28 4.47
C ALA A 120 -9.39 1.67 5.54
N LEU A 121 -8.93 1.57 6.80
CA LEU A 121 -9.73 1.02 7.90
C LEU A 121 -10.64 2.05 8.53
N THR A 122 -10.15 3.27 8.73
CA THR A 122 -10.86 4.28 9.53
C THR A 122 -11.69 5.24 8.69
N GLN A 123 -11.26 5.52 7.46
CA GLN A 123 -11.90 6.47 6.55
C GLN A 123 -12.39 5.80 5.26
N GLY A 124 -12.11 4.51 5.06
CA GLY A 124 -12.39 3.82 3.80
C GLY A 124 -11.55 4.32 2.61
N LEU A 125 -10.45 5.04 2.87
CA LEU A 125 -9.60 5.62 1.83
C LEU A 125 -8.50 4.64 1.43
N GLY A 126 -8.64 4.02 0.26
CA GLY A 126 -7.63 3.15 -0.32
C GLY A 126 -8.12 2.53 -1.62
N ALA A 127 -7.19 1.99 -2.40
CA ALA A 127 -7.47 1.25 -3.61
C ALA A 127 -7.30 -0.25 -3.39
N VAL A 128 -8.36 -1.01 -3.67
CA VAL A 128 -8.34 -2.47 -3.66
C VAL A 128 -7.84 -2.95 -5.02
N LEU A 129 -6.73 -3.68 -5.04
CA LEU A 129 -6.04 -4.09 -6.27
C LEU A 129 -5.88 -5.61 -6.35
N LEU A 130 -5.99 -6.12 -7.58
CA LEU A 130 -5.76 -7.53 -7.90
C LEU A 130 -4.38 -7.74 -8.54
N ALA A 131 -3.55 -8.59 -7.94
CA ALA A 131 -2.24 -8.94 -8.47
C ALA A 131 -2.33 -10.08 -9.51
N LEU A 132 -1.55 -9.99 -10.60
CA LEU A 132 -1.45 -11.05 -11.61
C LEU A 132 -0.51 -12.18 -11.19
N ASN A 133 0.60 -11.83 -10.54
CA ASN A 133 1.71 -12.70 -10.20
C ASN A 133 1.74 -13.09 -8.72
#